data_AF-A0A9D4CVN5-F1
#
_entry.id   AF-A0A9D4CVN5-F1
#
_cell.length_a   1.000
_cell.length_b   1.000
_cell.length_c   1.000
_cell.angle_alpha   90.00
_cell.angle_beta   90.00
_cell.angle_gamma   90.00
#
_symmetry.space_group_name_H-M   'P 1'
#
loop_
_entity.id
_entity.type
_entity.pdbx_description
1 polymer ?
#
loop_
_entity_poly.entity_id
_entity_poly.type
_entity_poly.pdbx_seq_one_letter_code
_entity_poly.pdbx_strand_id
1 'polypeptide(L)'
;MSSRKRLSLEKAMEELERKEEHFRRACDQIVLLNERLCSSAFRYKHARRNDMKSFRYPLRLRLSVIEGIRNMFYEYAKQKAVEVQCLRRALSDHVTVPEVPNDQ
;
A
#
# COMPACT_ATOMS: atom_id res chain seq x y z
N MET A 1 15.73 14.77 -29.42
CA MET A 1 15.83 14.62 -27.95
C MET A 1 17.26 14.25 -27.58
N SER A 2 17.90 14.95 -26.64
CA SER A 2 19.27 14.66 -26.19
C SER A 2 19.34 13.28 -25.48
N SER A 3 20.34 12.45 -25.76
CA SER A 3 20.53 11.12 -25.15
C SER A 3 20.49 11.15 -23.61
N ARG A 4 20.87 12.27 -23.01
CA ARG A 4 20.83 12.50 -21.56
C ARG A 4 19.39 12.58 -21.02
N LYS A 5 18.44 13.14 -21.79
CA LYS A 5 17.01 13.20 -21.40
C LYS A 5 16.36 11.81 -21.46
N ARG A 6 16.72 10.98 -22.45
CA ARG A 6 16.20 9.59 -22.54
C ARG A 6 16.63 8.74 -21.35
N LEU A 7 17.92 8.77 -20.99
CA LEU A 7 18.43 8.05 -19.83
C LEU A 7 17.79 8.50 -18.50
N SER A 8 17.47 9.79 -18.38
CA SER A 8 16.78 10.33 -17.20
C SER A 8 15.33 9.86 -17.10
N LEU A 9 14.65 9.71 -18.24
CA LEU A 9 13.26 9.27 -18.31
C LEU A 9 13.14 7.77 -17.99
N GLU A 10 14.02 6.95 -18.55
CA GLU A 10 14.08 5.51 -18.25
C GLU A 10 14.29 5.24 -16.76
N LYS A 11 15.21 5.97 -16.12
CA LYS A 11 15.44 5.87 -14.66
C LYS A 11 14.21 6.27 -13.84
N ALA A 12 13.50 7.31 -14.26
CA ALA A 12 12.28 7.75 -13.58
C ALA A 12 11.14 6.74 -13.73
N MET A 13 11.05 6.05 -14.88
CA MET A 13 10.10 4.96 -15.10
C MET A 13 10.44 3.73 -14.24
N GLU A 14 11.70 3.31 -14.17
CA GLU A 14 12.12 2.19 -13.30
C GLU A 14 11.80 2.47 -11.82
N GLU A 15 12.06 3.71 -11.36
CA GLU A 15 11.75 4.11 -9.99
C GLU A 15 10.24 4.11 -9.74
N LEU A 16 9.43 4.56 -10.71
CA LEU A 16 7.98 4.49 -10.61
C LEU A 16 7.49 3.04 -10.46
N GLU A 17 7.99 2.11 -11.29
CA GLU A 17 7.63 0.69 -11.22
C GLU A 17 7.96 0.08 -9.84
N ARG A 18 9.16 0.35 -9.30
CA ARG A 18 9.54 -0.09 -7.95
C ARG A 18 8.58 0.44 -6.88
N LYS A 19 8.24 1.73 -6.96
CA LYS A 19 7.36 2.37 -5.96
C LYS A 19 5.94 1.83 -6.03
N GLU A 20 5.45 1.57 -7.23
CA GLU A 20 4.15 0.91 -7.45
C GLU A 20 4.14 -0.51 -6.93
N GLU A 21 5.22 -1.28 -7.12
CA GLU A 21 5.35 -2.62 -6.55
C GLU A 21 5.31 -2.58 -5.02
N HIS A 22 6.06 -1.67 -4.40
CA HIS A 22 6.03 -1.50 -2.94
C HIS A 22 4.66 -1.10 -2.41
N PHE A 23 3.95 -0.21 -3.12
CA PHE A 23 2.58 0.15 -2.77
C PHE A 23 1.63 -1.05 -2.87
N ARG A 24 1.70 -1.81 -3.96
CA ARG A 24 0.88 -3.01 -4.16
C ARG A 24 1.11 -4.04 -3.06
N ARG A 25 2.37 -4.35 -2.77
CA ARG A 25 2.74 -5.26 -1.68
C ARG A 25 2.21 -4.80 -0.33
N ALA A 26 2.23 -3.49 -0.06
CA ALA A 26 1.65 -2.95 1.18
C ALA A 26 0.14 -3.19 1.25
N CYS A 27 -0.59 -2.96 0.16
CA CYS A 27 -2.01 -3.27 0.05
C CYS A 27 -2.30 -4.77 0.26
N ASP A 28 -1.49 -5.64 -0.34
CA ASP A 28 -1.63 -7.10 -0.16
C ASP A 28 -1.44 -7.51 1.31
N GLN A 29 -0.47 -6.91 2.00
CA GLN A 29 -0.28 -7.14 3.44
C GLN A 29 -1.48 -6.66 4.27
N ILE A 30 -2.09 -5.52 3.92
CA ILE A 30 -3.30 -5.02 4.61
C ILE A 30 -4.45 -6.03 4.46
N VAL A 31 -4.67 -6.56 3.25
CA VAL A 31 -5.71 -7.57 3.00
C VAL A 31 -5.47 -8.82 3.84
N LEU A 32 -4.24 -9.36 3.80
CA LEU A 32 -3.86 -10.54 4.58
C LEU A 32 -4.04 -10.32 6.09
N LEU A 33 -3.66 -9.14 6.59
CA LEU A 33 -3.81 -8.80 8.01
C LEU A 33 -5.28 -8.66 8.41
N ASN A 34 -6.14 -8.15 7.53
CA ASN A 34 -7.59 -8.10 7.77
C ASN A 34 -8.19 -9.51 7.90
N GLU A 35 -7.81 -10.45 7.05
CA GLU A 35 -8.25 -11.85 7.16
C GLU A 35 -7.80 -12.48 8.48
N ARG A 36 -6.54 -12.28 8.86
CA ARG A 36 -5.98 -12.76 10.14
C ARG A 36 -6.67 -12.13 11.34
N LEU A 37 -7.02 -10.85 11.26
CA LEU A 37 -7.75 -10.13 12.29
C LEU A 37 -9.15 -10.72 12.48
N CYS A 38 -9.88 -10.94 11.38
CA CYS A 38 -11.20 -11.57 11.39
C CYS A 38 -11.16 -12.97 12.02
N SER A 39 -10.21 -13.81 11.60
CA SER A 39 -10.04 -15.16 12.16
C SER A 39 -9.71 -15.14 13.65
N SER A 40 -8.80 -14.26 14.08
CA SER A 40 -8.44 -14.10 15.50
C SER A 40 -9.60 -13.57 16.32
N ALA A 41 -10.39 -12.66 15.76
CA ALA A 41 -11.56 -12.07 16.43
C ALA A 41 -12.67 -13.11 16.59
N PHE A 42 -12.88 -13.95 15.58
CA PHE A 42 -13.80 -15.07 15.66
C PHE A 42 -13.41 -16.05 16.79
N ARG A 43 -12.13 -16.46 16.84
CA ARG A 43 -11.62 -17.34 17.91
C ARG A 43 -11.75 -16.70 19.29
N TYR A 44 -11.48 -15.41 19.41
CA TYR A 44 -11.65 -14.68 20.66
C TYR A 44 -13.12 -14.66 21.11
N LYS A 45 -14.05 -14.35 20.20
CA LYS A 45 -15.49 -14.38 20.48
C LYS A 45 -15.94 -15.77 20.92
N HIS A 46 -15.45 -16.82 20.27
CA HIS A 46 -15.73 -18.21 20.66
C HIS A 46 -15.18 -18.54 22.06
N ALA A 47 -13.92 -18.20 22.36
CA ALA A 47 -13.32 -18.42 23.67
C ALA A 47 -14.05 -17.65 24.79
N ARG A 48 -14.54 -16.45 24.49
CA ARG A 48 -15.35 -15.65 25.43
C ARG A 48 -16.72 -16.29 25.68
N ARG A 49 -17.38 -16.82 24.65
CA ARG A 49 -18.69 -17.48 24.77
C ARG A 49 -18.62 -18.77 25.59
N ASN A 50 -17.54 -19.54 25.45
CA ASN A 50 -17.36 -20.84 26.13
C ASN A 50 -16.59 -20.75 27.46
N ASP A 51 -16.47 -19.55 28.04
CA ASP A 51 -15.68 -19.26 29.26
C ASP A 51 -14.24 -19.82 29.28
N MET A 52 -13.59 -19.89 28.12
CA MET A 52 -12.24 -20.43 27.96
C MET A 52 -11.17 -19.40 28.37
N LYS A 53 -11.07 -19.10 29.67
CA LYS A 53 -10.28 -17.99 30.23
C LYS A 53 -8.81 -18.00 29.82
N SER A 54 -8.17 -19.16 29.78
CA SER A 54 -6.76 -19.33 29.38
C SER A 54 -6.49 -18.85 27.94
N PHE A 55 -7.47 -18.92 27.05
CA PHE A 55 -7.32 -18.52 25.65
C PHE A 55 -7.65 -17.04 25.41
N ARG A 56 -8.37 -16.37 26.31
CA ARG A 56 -8.84 -14.98 26.12
C ARG A 56 -7.68 -14.00 26.03
N TYR A 57 -6.73 -14.06 26.97
CA TYR A 57 -5.64 -13.10 27.04
C TYR A 57 -4.66 -13.24 25.86
N PRO A 58 -4.19 -14.46 25.50
CA PRO A 58 -3.33 -14.62 24.32
C PRO A 58 -4.03 -14.17 23.02
N LEU A 59 -5.32 -14.46 22.85
CA LEU A 59 -6.07 -14.03 21.68
C LEU A 59 -6.26 -12.51 21.63
N ARG A 60 -6.51 -11.86 22.77
CA ARG A 60 -6.57 -10.40 22.87
C ARG A 60 -5.24 -9.76 22.50
N LEU A 61 -4.13 -10.28 23.02
CA LEU A 61 -2.79 -9.77 22.68
C LEU A 61 -2.52 -9.91 21.17
N ARG A 62 -2.86 -11.06 20.59
CA ARG A 62 -2.73 -11.29 19.15
C ARG A 62 -3.56 -10.30 18.32
N LEU A 63 -4.79 -10.02 18.73
CA LEU A 63 -5.64 -9.02 18.08
C LEU A 63 -4.97 -7.65 18.07
N SER A 64 -4.51 -7.16 19.23
CA SER A 64 -3.87 -5.86 19.35
C SER A 64 -2.59 -5.75 18.50
N VAL A 65 -1.79 -6.82 18.45
CA VAL A 65 -0.57 -6.86 17.60
C VAL A 65 -0.94 -6.80 16.12
N ILE A 66 -1.93 -7.59 15.66
CA ILE A 66 -2.35 -7.58 14.25
C ILE A 66 -2.92 -6.21 13.86
N GLU A 67 -3.71 -5.58 14.71
CA GLU A 67 -4.23 -4.22 14.49
C GLU A 67 -3.11 -3.20 14.36
N GLY A 68 -2.11 -3.25 15.25
CA GLY A 68 -0.95 -2.36 15.20
C GLY A 68 -0.16 -2.50 13.90
N ILE A 69 0.17 -3.73 13.51
CA ILE A 69 0.91 -4.00 12.25
C ILE A 69 0.10 -3.56 11.04
N ARG A 70 -1.22 -3.82 11.02
CA ARG A 70 -2.10 -3.39 9.93
C ARG A 70 -2.11 -1.87 9.80
N ASN A 71 -2.21 -1.14 10.91
CA ASN A 71 -2.19 0.32 10.89
C ASN A 71 -0.85 0.85 10.37
N MET A 72 0.27 0.21 10.72
CA MET A 72 1.58 0.55 10.17
C MET A 72 1.62 0.39 8.65
N PHE A 73 1.08 -0.71 8.12
CA PHE A 73 0.99 -0.90 6.66
C PHE A 73 0.04 0.10 5.99
N TYR A 74 -1.05 0.52 6.64
CA TYR A 74 -1.91 1.59 6.12
C TYR A 74 -1.14 2.91 5.97
N GLU A 75 -0.39 3.33 7.00
CA GLU A 75 0.42 4.55 6.92
C GLU A 75 1.52 4.42 5.85
N TYR A 76 2.17 3.26 5.78
CA TYR A 76 3.16 2.98 4.74
C TYR A 76 2.57 3.04 3.32
N ALA A 77 1.42 2.40 3.10
CA ALA A 77 0.71 2.42 1.82
C ALA A 77 0.29 3.84 1.44
N LYS A 78 -0.20 4.64 2.40
CA LYS A 78 -0.55 6.05 2.19
C LYS A 78 0.66 6.88 1.74
N GLN A 79 1.80 6.72 2.41
CA GLN A 79 3.05 7.40 2.01
C GLN A 79 3.48 6.99 0.59
N LYS A 80 3.45 5.68 0.28
CA LYS A 80 3.82 5.19 -1.06
C LYS A 80 2.85 5.61 -2.16
N ALA A 81 1.55 5.70 -1.88
CA ALA A 81 0.56 6.22 -2.82
C ALA A 81 0.88 7.67 -3.22
N VAL A 82 1.27 8.50 -2.25
CA VAL A 82 1.68 9.89 -2.50
C VAL A 82 2.96 9.92 -3.34
N GLU A 83 3.98 9.12 -3.00
CA GLU A 83 5.22 9.03 -3.80
C GLU A 83 4.95 8.63 -5.25
N VAL A 84 4.12 7.59 -5.48
CA VAL A 84 3.71 7.14 -6.81
C VAL A 84 2.95 8.24 -7.56
N GLN A 85 2.01 8.92 -6.90
CA GLN A 85 1.24 9.99 -7.53
C GLN A 85 2.12 11.17 -7.95
N CYS A 86 3.09 11.56 -7.11
CA CYS A 86 4.04 12.61 -7.43
C CYS A 86 4.92 12.23 -8.64
N LEU A 87 5.45 11.00 -8.67
CA LEU A 87 6.27 10.51 -9.79
C LEU A 87 5.47 10.41 -11.09
N ARG A 88 4.23 9.92 -11.04
CA ARG A 88 3.33 9.88 -12.20
C ARG A 88 3.08 11.27 -12.76
N ARG A 89 2.78 12.26 -11.91
CA ARG A 89 2.59 13.65 -12.33
C ARG A 89 3.85 14.24 -12.96
N ALA A 90 5.01 14.07 -12.33
CA ALA A 90 6.28 14.55 -12.86
C ALA A 90 6.60 13.94 -14.24
N LEU A 91 6.33 12.64 -14.44
CA LEU A 91 6.47 11.99 -15.74
C LEU A 91 5.48 12.53 -16.77
N SER A 92 4.21 12.75 -16.39
CA SER A 92 3.20 13.35 -17.28
C SER A 92 3.56 14.78 -17.70
N ASP A 93 4.05 15.60 -16.78
CA ASP A 93 4.46 16.98 -17.04
C ASP A 93 5.70 17.05 -17.97
N HIS A 94 6.54 16.02 -17.97
CA HIS A 94 7.67 15.89 -18.90
C HIS A 94 7.29 15.27 -20.27
N VAL A 95 6.10 14.70 -20.39
CA VAL A 95 5.57 14.06 -21.61
C VAL A 95 4.64 14.99 -22.39
N THR A 96 4.57 16.28 -22.06
CA THR A 96 3.78 17.27 -22.85
C THR A 96 4.25 17.30 -24.33
N VAL A 97 3.58 16.50 -25.14
CA VAL A 97 3.38 16.60 -26.59
C VAL A 97 2.39 17.75 -26.81
N PRO A 98 2.59 18.58 -27.85
CA PRO A 98 2.24 20.01 -27.83
C PRO A 98 0.74 20.25 -27.92
N GLU A 99 0.37 21.51 -27.63
CA GLU A 99 -0.90 22.10 -28.02
C GLU A 99 -1.32 21.57 -29.41
N VAL A 100 -2.56 21.13 -29.51
CA VAL A 100 -3.26 21.15 -30.80
C VAL A 100 -4.21 22.35 -30.74
N PRO A 101 -3.82 23.52 -31.26
CA PRO A 101 -4.78 24.46 -31.83
C PRO A 101 -4.84 24.18 -33.33
N ASN A 102 -5.96 23.64 -33.83
CA ASN A 102 -6.87 24.39 -34.70
C ASN A 102 -7.95 23.48 -35.32
N ASP A 103 -9.19 23.97 -35.24
CA ASP A 103 -10.32 23.83 -36.17
C ASP A 103 -10.64 22.47 -36.80
N GLN A 104 -11.75 21.88 -36.34
CA GLN A 104 -12.97 21.72 -37.11
C GLN A 104 -14.20 21.72 -36.18
#